data_AF-A0A2D4NU87-F1
#
_entry.id   AF-A0A2D4NU87-F1
#
_cell.length_a   1.000
_cell.length_b   1.000
_cell.length_c   1.000
_cell.angle_alpha   90.00
_cell.angle_beta   90.00
_cell.angle_gamma   90.00
#
_symmetry.space_group_name_H-M   'P 1'
#
loop_
_entity.id
_entity.type
_entity.pdbx_description
1 polymer ?
#
loop_
_entity_poly.entity_id
_entity_poly.type
_entity_poly.pdbx_seq_one_letter_code
_entity_poly.pdbx_strand_id
1 'polypeptide(L)'
;ACTELGIRTVAVYSEQDTGQMHRQKADEAYLIGRGLPPVQAYLHIPDIIKVAKENAVDAIHPGYGFLSERADFAQACLEAGVCFIGPSPEVVRKMGDKVEARAIAISAGVPVVPGTDAPISSLSEAQEFSQAYG
;
A
#
# COMPACT_ATOMS: atom_id res chain seq x y z
N ALA A 1 -17.35 10.76 -0.23
CA ALA A 1 -16.21 11.20 -1.06
C ALA A 1 -16.51 11.08 -2.55
N CYS A 2 -16.25 9.95 -3.22
CA CYS A 2 -16.40 9.86 -4.70
C CYS A 2 -17.81 10.19 -5.20
N THR A 3 -18.85 9.62 -4.59
CA THR A 3 -20.25 9.90 -4.95
C THR A 3 -20.61 11.38 -4.80
N GLU A 4 -20.13 12.05 -3.75
CA GLU A 4 -20.36 13.49 -3.51
C GLU A 4 -19.68 14.36 -4.58
N LEU A 5 -18.60 13.85 -5.18
CA LEU A 5 -17.87 14.50 -6.27
C LEU A 5 -18.39 14.09 -7.66
N GLY A 6 -19.44 13.26 -7.74
CA GLY A 6 -19.97 12.75 -9.01
C GLY A 6 -19.02 11.79 -9.75
N ILE A 7 -18.10 11.15 -9.02
CA ILE A 7 -17.13 10.20 -9.58
C ILE A 7 -17.70 8.77 -9.48
N ARG A 8 -17.73 8.05 -10.61
CA ARG A 8 -18.11 6.63 -10.68
C ARG A 8 -17.17 5.78 -9.84
N THR A 9 -17.71 4.83 -9.11
CA THR A 9 -17.00 3.98 -8.16
C THR A 9 -16.99 2.51 -8.58
N VAL A 10 -15.83 1.87 -8.46
CA VAL A 10 -15.64 0.45 -8.72
C VAL A 10 -15.09 -0.22 -7.46
N ALA A 11 -15.76 -1.28 -6.99
CA ALA A 11 -15.28 -2.12 -5.92
C ALA A 11 -14.63 -3.40 -6.45
N VAL A 12 -13.67 -3.93 -5.69
CA VAL A 12 -13.17 -5.30 -5.85
C VAL A 12 -13.55 -6.12 -4.62
N TYR A 13 -13.74 -7.43 -4.80
CA TYR A 13 -14.09 -8.32 -3.70
C TYR A 13 -13.51 -9.73 -3.90
N SER A 14 -13.24 -10.43 -2.79
CA SER A 14 -12.90 -11.86 -2.77
C SER A 14 -14.14 -12.74 -2.84
N GLU A 15 -14.01 -14.04 -3.14
CA GLU A 15 -15.18 -14.94 -3.17
C GLU A 15 -15.93 -14.98 -1.83
N GLN A 16 -15.19 -14.88 -0.73
CA GLN A 16 -15.72 -14.86 0.65
C GLN A 16 -16.43 -13.54 0.98
N ASP A 17 -16.15 -12.47 0.23
CA ASP A 17 -16.74 -11.14 0.45
C ASP A 17 -17.91 -10.83 -0.49
N THR A 18 -18.46 -11.85 -1.16
CA THR A 18 -19.61 -11.72 -2.06
C THR A 18 -20.80 -10.99 -1.41
N GLY A 19 -21.04 -11.20 -0.11
CA GLY A 19 -22.14 -10.58 0.64
C GLY A 19 -21.81 -9.24 1.31
N GLN A 20 -20.59 -8.71 1.17
CA GLN A 20 -20.15 -7.55 1.94
C GLN A 20 -20.73 -6.23 1.44
N MET A 21 -20.90 -5.29 2.37
CA MET A 21 -21.54 -4.00 2.12
C MET A 21 -20.77 -3.12 1.13
N HIS A 22 -19.43 -3.14 1.13
CA HIS A 22 -18.64 -2.27 0.25
C HIS A 22 -18.90 -2.57 -1.23
N ARG A 23 -19.13 -3.86 -1.55
CA ARG A 23 -19.53 -4.32 -2.88
C ARG A 23 -20.85 -3.69 -3.35
N GLN A 24 -21.82 -3.55 -2.44
CA GLN A 24 -23.16 -3.02 -2.75
C GLN A 24 -23.22 -1.48 -2.78
N LYS A 25 -22.18 -0.82 -2.27
CA LYS A 25 -22.11 0.64 -2.18
C LYS A 25 -21.42 1.30 -3.38
N ALA A 26 -20.65 0.53 -4.14
CA ALA A 26 -20.04 1.00 -5.38
C ALA A 26 -21.02 0.86 -6.55
N ASP A 27 -20.81 1.65 -7.61
CA ASP A 27 -21.62 1.59 -8.83
C ASP A 27 -21.39 0.28 -9.60
N GLU A 28 -20.17 -0.25 -9.54
CA GLU A 28 -19.77 -1.53 -10.11
C GLU A 28 -18.91 -2.33 -9.14
N ALA A 29 -18.92 -3.66 -9.26
CA ALA A 29 -18.06 -4.51 -8.44
C ALA A 29 -17.59 -5.78 -9.16
N TYR A 30 -16.30 -6.09 -9.02
CA TYR A 30 -15.64 -7.20 -9.72
C TYR A 30 -14.93 -8.16 -8.76
N LEU A 31 -15.09 -9.47 -9.02
CA LEU A 31 -14.39 -10.51 -8.29
C LEU A 31 -12.90 -10.49 -8.65
N ILE A 32 -12.03 -10.53 -7.65
CA ILE A 32 -10.58 -10.67 -7.80
C ILE A 32 -10.06 -11.92 -7.09
N GLY A 33 -8.90 -12.43 -7.51
CA GLY A 33 -8.21 -13.52 -6.84
C GLY A 33 -9.04 -14.80 -6.76
N ARG A 34 -9.73 -15.15 -7.84
CA ARG A 34 -10.57 -16.36 -7.89
C ARG A 34 -9.75 -17.59 -7.48
N GLY A 35 -10.24 -18.35 -6.50
CA GLY A 35 -9.54 -19.52 -5.95
C GLY A 35 -8.37 -19.21 -5.01
N LEU A 36 -8.06 -17.94 -4.74
CA LEU A 36 -7.08 -17.54 -3.72
C LEU A 36 -7.74 -17.44 -2.33
N PRO A 37 -6.96 -17.62 -1.25
CA PRO A 37 -7.37 -17.20 0.08
C PRO A 37 -7.81 -15.72 0.10
N PRO A 38 -8.80 -15.35 0.93
CA PRO A 38 -9.44 -14.02 0.88
C PRO A 38 -8.44 -12.87 1.01
N VAL A 39 -7.45 -12.99 1.89
CA VAL A 39 -6.41 -11.96 2.04
C VAL A 39 -5.52 -11.88 0.81
N GLN A 40 -5.13 -13.02 0.23
CA GLN A 40 -4.30 -13.04 -0.97
C GLN A 40 -4.99 -12.43 -2.18
N ALA A 41 -6.33 -12.55 -2.28
CA ALA A 41 -7.09 -11.92 -3.34
C ALA A 41 -6.87 -10.39 -3.37
N TYR A 42 -6.97 -9.72 -2.22
CA TYR A 42 -6.73 -8.26 -2.12
C TYR A 42 -5.25 -7.85 -2.23
N LEU A 43 -4.31 -8.80 -2.15
CA LEU A 43 -2.89 -8.56 -2.38
C LEU A 43 -2.48 -8.89 -3.83
N HIS A 44 -3.41 -9.38 -4.65
CA HIS A 44 -3.12 -9.83 -6.01
C HIS A 44 -3.14 -8.65 -7.01
N ILE A 45 -2.00 -7.95 -7.08
CA ILE A 45 -1.78 -6.78 -7.95
C ILE A 45 -2.23 -7.02 -9.40
N PRO A 46 -1.86 -8.13 -10.08
CA PRO A 46 -2.24 -8.33 -11.49
C PRO A 46 -3.75 -8.32 -11.73
N ASP A 47 -4.53 -8.89 -10.81
CA ASP A 47 -6.00 -8.94 -10.96
C ASP A 47 -6.62 -7.56 -10.74
N ILE A 48 -6.12 -6.81 -9.75
CA ILE A 48 -6.62 -5.45 -9.47
C ILE A 48 -6.31 -4.52 -10.65
N ILE A 49 -5.10 -4.58 -11.20
CA ILE A 49 -4.71 -3.80 -12.39
C ILE A 49 -5.52 -4.23 -13.61
N LYS A 50 -5.79 -5.53 -13.79
CA LYS A 50 -6.65 -6.04 -14.85
C LYS A 50 -8.05 -5.44 -14.76
N VAL A 51 -8.68 -5.50 -13.58
CA VAL A 51 -10.01 -4.91 -13.34
C VAL A 51 -9.99 -3.41 -13.66
N ALA A 52 -8.96 -2.68 -13.25
CA ALA A 52 -8.87 -1.25 -13.55
C ALA A 52 -8.81 -0.97 -15.06
N LYS A 53 -8.01 -1.74 -15.81
CA LYS A 53 -7.86 -1.58 -17.26
C LYS A 53 -9.11 -1.96 -18.04
N GLU A 54 -9.75 -3.09 -17.70
CA GLU A 54 -10.94 -3.59 -18.39
C GLU A 54 -12.15 -2.67 -18.20
N ASN A 55 -12.18 -1.91 -17.11
CA ASN A 55 -13.32 -1.06 -16.73
C ASN A 55 -13.02 0.43 -16.77
N ALA A 56 -11.97 0.84 -17.51
CA ALA A 56 -11.58 2.24 -17.72
C ALA A 56 -11.54 3.05 -16.42
N VAL A 57 -10.82 2.55 -15.42
CA VAL A 57 -10.63 3.21 -14.13
C VAL A 57 -9.50 4.24 -14.24
N ASP A 58 -9.79 5.50 -13.91
CA ASP A 58 -8.81 6.58 -13.96
C ASP A 58 -7.84 6.57 -12.76
N ALA A 59 -8.32 6.13 -11.59
CA ALA A 59 -7.55 6.17 -10.35
C ALA A 59 -7.93 5.04 -9.38
N ILE A 60 -6.95 4.57 -8.60
CA ILE A 60 -7.14 3.60 -7.53
C ILE A 60 -6.84 4.26 -6.19
N HIS A 61 -7.82 4.23 -5.28
CA HIS A 61 -7.62 4.55 -3.87
C HIS A 61 -7.27 3.27 -3.09
N PRO A 62 -6.06 3.12 -2.53
CA PRO A 62 -5.66 1.88 -1.89
C PRO A 62 -6.22 1.71 -0.46
N GLY A 63 -6.79 2.77 0.12
CA GLY A 63 -7.25 2.77 1.50
C GLY A 63 -6.07 2.73 2.46
N TYR A 64 -6.11 1.81 3.42
CA TYR A 64 -5.04 1.56 4.38
C TYR A 64 -4.82 0.04 4.55
N GLY A 65 -3.64 -0.37 5.01
CA GLY A 65 -3.24 -1.77 4.98
C GLY A 65 -3.17 -2.31 3.54
N PHE A 66 -3.18 -3.63 3.37
CA PHE A 66 -3.08 -4.29 2.07
C PHE A 66 -1.95 -3.75 1.18
N LEU A 67 -2.30 -3.04 0.11
CA LEU A 67 -1.37 -2.51 -0.89
C LEU A 67 -1.10 -1.01 -0.74
N SER A 68 -1.64 -0.33 0.28
CA SER A 68 -1.47 1.13 0.47
C SER A 68 -0.03 1.57 0.67
N GLU A 69 0.82 0.70 1.21
CA GLU A 69 2.25 0.97 1.44
C GLU A 69 3.16 0.14 0.51
N ARG A 70 2.58 -0.44 -0.55
CA ARG A 70 3.29 -1.31 -1.49
C ARG A 70 3.77 -0.52 -2.70
N ALA A 71 5.07 -0.20 -2.71
CA ALA A 71 5.69 0.57 -3.80
C ALA A 71 5.56 -0.11 -5.17
N ASP A 72 5.57 -1.44 -5.21
CA ASP A 72 5.34 -2.24 -6.42
C ASP A 72 3.89 -2.12 -6.93
N PHE A 73 2.91 -1.94 -6.04
CA PHE A 73 1.53 -1.67 -6.47
C PHE A 73 1.36 -0.26 -7.03
N ALA A 74 1.94 0.75 -6.36
CA ALA A 74 1.94 2.13 -6.87
C ALA A 74 2.63 2.20 -8.24
N GLN A 75 3.74 1.47 -8.41
CA GLN A 75 4.45 1.35 -9.68
C GLN A 75 3.59 0.68 -10.76
N ALA A 76 2.92 -0.42 -10.44
CA ALA A 76 2.03 -1.11 -11.37
C ALA A 76 0.84 -0.25 -11.81
N CYS A 77 0.29 0.59 -10.92
CA CYS A 77 -0.75 1.56 -11.29
C CYS A 77 -0.21 2.57 -12.32
N LEU A 78 0.96 3.16 -12.04
CA LEU A 78 1.61 4.12 -12.94
C LEU A 78 1.88 3.51 -14.33
N GLU A 79 2.42 2.29 -14.38
CA GLU A 79 2.69 1.56 -15.63
C GLU A 79 1.41 1.20 -16.40
N ALA A 80 0.31 0.99 -15.69
CA ALA A 80 -1.00 0.75 -16.29
C ALA A 80 -1.71 2.03 -16.76
N GLY A 81 -1.13 3.21 -16.51
CA GLY A 81 -1.77 4.50 -16.79
C GLY A 81 -2.91 4.85 -15.83
N VAL A 82 -2.93 4.24 -14.64
CA VAL A 82 -3.94 4.45 -13.61
C VAL A 82 -3.33 5.29 -12.47
N CYS A 83 -4.00 6.37 -12.08
CA CYS A 83 -3.53 7.21 -10.99
C CYS A 83 -3.58 6.47 -9.65
N PHE A 84 -2.44 6.28 -9.00
CA PHE A 84 -2.40 5.82 -7.62
C PHE A 84 -2.72 7.01 -6.70
N ILE A 85 -3.82 6.95 -5.94
CA ILE A 85 -4.19 8.01 -5.00
C ILE A 85 -3.33 7.85 -3.74
N GLY A 86 -2.14 8.44 -3.80
CA GLY A 86 -1.11 8.39 -2.76
C GLY A 86 0.20 9.03 -3.26
N PRO A 87 1.29 8.86 -2.50
CA PRO A 87 2.60 9.35 -2.92
C PRO A 87 3.19 8.53 -4.09
N SER A 88 4.26 9.03 -4.70
CA SER A 88 4.92 8.34 -5.82
C SER A 88 5.51 6.98 -5.38
N PRO A 89 5.71 6.02 -6.31
CA PRO A 89 6.30 4.72 -5.97
C PRO A 89 7.65 4.81 -5.25
N GLU A 90 8.47 5.81 -5.62
CA GLU A 90 9.74 6.09 -4.96
C GLU A 90 9.53 6.55 -3.51
N VAL A 91 8.59 7.46 -3.26
CA VAL A 91 8.29 7.94 -1.90
C VAL A 91 7.71 6.81 -1.06
N VAL A 92 6.80 5.99 -1.59
CA VAL A 92 6.27 4.81 -0.90
C VAL A 92 7.40 3.87 -0.49
N ARG A 93 8.36 3.61 -1.38
CA ARG A 93 9.51 2.75 -1.09
C ARG A 93 10.37 3.30 0.04
N LYS A 94 10.76 4.58 -0.07
CA LYS A 94 11.62 5.27 0.90
C LYS A 94 11.00 5.36 2.29
N MET A 95 9.68 5.57 2.34
CA MET A 95 8.95 5.70 3.61
C MET A 95 8.54 4.34 4.20
N GLY A 96 8.48 3.29 3.37
CA GLY A 96 8.21 1.92 3.82
C GLY A 96 9.40 1.26 4.52
N ASP A 97 10.63 1.71 4.25
CA ASP A 97 11.82 1.31 4.99
C ASP A 97 12.06 2.25 6.17
N LYS A 98 11.97 1.73 7.40
CA LYS A 98 12.12 2.53 8.62
C LYS A 98 13.52 3.11 8.81
N VAL A 99 14.56 2.44 8.29
CA VAL A 99 15.94 2.93 8.36
C VAL A 99 16.12 4.07 7.36
N GLU A 100 15.66 3.89 6.13
CA GLU A 100 15.73 4.94 5.11
C GLU A 100 14.87 6.16 5.48
N ALA A 101 13.65 5.94 5.98
CA ALA A 101 12.78 7.01 6.46
C ALA A 101 13.42 7.81 7.61
N ARG A 102 14.10 7.13 8.55
CA ARG A 102 14.85 7.78 9.64
C ARG A 102 15.99 8.63 9.08
N ALA A 103 16.76 8.11 8.13
CA ALA A 103 17.85 8.85 7.49
C ALA A 103 17.33 10.11 6.78
N ILE A 104 16.20 10.00 6.08
CA ILE A 104 15.54 11.15 5.42
C ILE A 104 15.12 12.19 6.46
N ALA A 105 14.49 11.78 7.56
CA ALA A 105 14.12 12.69 8.65
C ALA A 105 15.33 13.44 9.22
N ILE A 106 16.44 12.74 9.50
CA ILE A 106 17.70 13.35 9.97
C ILE A 106 18.21 14.37 8.94
N SER A 107 18.26 14.00 7.66
CA SER A 107 18.75 14.88 6.58
C SER A 107 17.88 16.14 6.41
N ALA A 108 16.59 16.04 6.72
CA ALA A 108 15.64 17.14 6.72
C ALA A 108 15.69 17.99 8.00
N GLY A 109 16.60 17.69 8.93
CA GLY A 109 16.73 18.40 10.22
C GLY A 109 15.61 18.08 11.21
N VAL A 110 14.87 16.99 11.00
CA VAL A 110 13.81 16.54 11.91
C VAL A 110 14.45 15.75 13.07
N PRO A 111 14.17 16.10 14.34
CA PRO A 111 14.62 15.31 15.47
C PRO A 111 14.06 13.89 15.44
N VAL A 112 14.92 12.88 15.59
CA VAL A 112 14.54 11.47 15.63
C VAL A 112 14.95 10.81 16.94
N VAL A 113 14.31 9.69 17.27
CA VAL A 113 14.72 8.86 18.41
C VAL A 113 16.10 8.24 18.13
N PRO A 114 17.02 8.23 19.12
CA PRO A 114 18.28 7.49 19.01
C PRO A 114 18.01 6.02 18.67
N GLY A 115 18.72 5.52 17.68
CA GLY A 115 18.56 4.17 17.15
C GLY A 115 19.82 3.80 16.38
N THR A 116 19.97 2.52 16.05
CA THR A 116 21.06 2.08 15.18
C THR A 116 20.91 2.69 13.78
N ASP A 117 22.02 2.99 13.13
CA ASP A 117 22.02 3.61 11.79
C ASP A 117 21.70 2.62 10.68
N ALA A 118 21.82 1.32 10.96
CA ALA A 118 21.49 0.23 10.06
C ALA A 118 20.64 -0.83 10.80
N PRO A 119 19.97 -1.74 10.05
CA PRO A 119 19.37 -2.92 10.64
C PRO A 119 20.42 -3.74 11.39
N ILE A 120 20.10 -4.16 12.61
CA ILE A 120 20.97 -5.06 13.35
C ILE A 120 20.74 -6.51 12.91
N SER A 121 21.80 -7.29 12.89
CA SER A 121 21.76 -8.71 12.47
C SER A 121 22.04 -9.69 13.60
N SER A 122 22.37 -9.19 14.79
CA SER A 122 22.76 -10.02 15.93
C SER A 122 22.25 -9.49 17.26
N LEU A 123 22.17 -10.40 18.24
CA LEU A 123 21.86 -10.04 19.63
C LEU A 123 22.97 -9.17 20.25
N SER A 124 24.24 -9.36 19.85
CA SER A 124 25.37 -8.58 20.36
C SER A 124 25.20 -7.10 20.04
N GLU A 125 24.83 -6.77 18.79
CA GLU A 125 24.58 -5.39 18.37
C GLU A 125 23.45 -4.74 19.17
N ALA A 126 22.39 -5.51 19.50
CA ALA A 126 21.33 -5.03 20.37
C ALA A 126 21.83 -4.72 21.80
N GLN A 127 22.69 -5.59 22.34
CA GLN A 127 23.28 -5.42 23.67
C GLN A 127 24.23 -4.23 23.73
N GLU A 128 25.06 -4.04 22.71
CA GLU A 128 25.96 -2.89 22.58
C GLU A 128 25.16 -1.58 22.51
N PHE A 129 24.07 -1.55 21.74
CA PHE A 129 23.20 -0.38 21.66
C PHE A 129 22.53 -0.07 23.01
N SER A 130 21.96 -1.07 23.70
CA SER A 130 21.37 -0.87 25.03
C SER A 130 22.41 -0.41 26.05
N GLN A 131 23.62 -0.99 26.06
CA GLN A 131 24.68 -0.53 26.97
C GLN A 131 25.09 0.93 26.72
N ALA A 132 25.06 1.40 25.48
CA ALA A 132 25.43 2.77 25.13
C ALA A 132 24.34 3.80 25.45
N TYR A 133 23.05 3.43 25.33
CA TYR A 133 21.93 4.38 25.39
C TYR A 133 20.91 4.12 26.52
N GLY A 134 21.02 3.01 27.26
CA GLY A 134 20.12 2.60 28.36
C GLY A 134 19.10 1.56 27.92
#